data_AF-A0A067PY05-F1
#
_entry.id   AF-A0A067PY05-F1
#
_cell.length_a   1.000
_cell.length_b   1.000
_cell.length_c   1.000
_cell.angle_alpha   90.00
_cell.angle_beta   90.00
_cell.angle_gamma   90.00
#
_symmetry.space_group_name_H-M   'P 1'
#
loop_
_entity.id
_entity.type
_entity.pdbx_description
1 polymer ?
#
loop_
_entity_poly.entity_id
_entity_poly.type
_entity_poly.pdbx_seq_one_letter_code
_entity_poly.pdbx_strand_id
1 'polypeptide(L)'
;MTEKGFPPPHLQYLIIQETTRVAPLFLEEFLHSLVAACPKLEYLSLQLRLPRSFEHLDPEPTPITLANLRPLYKLCGLRNFFISHLCPLAVTDDDMEEFARNMPLIETLSLNNEPARISTPQITLGCLLHFARHCRELSLLRLFLDARTCHFEALRERLDDASIPELPISDLVVGYSEISDPGRLHNSSGSC
;
A
#
# COMPACT_ATOMS: atom_id res chain seq x y z
N MET A 1 -37.01 -11.82 14.81
CA MET A 1 -35.81 -11.71 15.66
C MET A 1 -34.69 -11.22 14.76
N THR A 2 -34.40 -9.93 14.78
CA THR A 2 -33.34 -9.32 13.99
C THR A 2 -32.00 -9.75 14.59
N GLU A 3 -31.22 -10.55 13.86
CA GLU A 3 -29.83 -10.81 14.21
C GLU A 3 -29.15 -9.47 14.45
N LYS A 4 -28.55 -9.29 15.64
CA LYS A 4 -27.70 -8.13 15.90
C LYS A 4 -26.56 -8.20 14.89
N GLY A 5 -26.64 -7.38 13.85
CA GLY A 5 -25.74 -7.38 12.71
C GLY A 5 -24.29 -7.29 13.16
N PHE A 6 -23.56 -8.37 12.97
CA PHE A 6 -22.11 -8.34 12.94
C PHE A 6 -21.68 -7.95 11.53
N PRO A 7 -20.66 -7.08 11.35
CA PRO A 7 -19.89 -6.38 12.37
C PRO A 7 -20.56 -5.07 12.89
N PRO A 8 -20.13 -4.53 14.06
CA PRO A 8 -20.74 -3.35 14.65
C PRO A 8 -20.47 -2.07 13.83
N PRO A 9 -21.46 -1.15 13.68
CA PRO A 9 -21.35 0.05 12.85
C PRO A 9 -20.37 1.11 13.39
N HIS A 10 -19.90 0.93 14.62
CA HIS A 10 -18.93 1.80 15.29
C HIS A 10 -17.52 1.19 15.32
N LEU A 11 -17.30 0.07 14.60
CA LEU A 11 -15.98 -0.52 14.51
C LEU A 11 -15.03 0.45 13.79
N GLN A 12 -13.99 0.89 14.49
CA GLN A 12 -12.94 1.76 13.96
C GLN A 12 -11.67 0.99 13.61
N TYR A 13 -11.47 -0.18 14.22
CA TYR A 13 -10.24 -0.95 14.14
C TYR A 13 -10.56 -2.40 13.80
N LEU A 14 -10.03 -2.88 12.67
CA LEU A 14 -10.20 -4.27 12.24
C LEU A 14 -8.87 -4.83 11.75
N ILE A 15 -8.49 -5.98 12.33
CA ILE A 15 -7.43 -6.83 11.81
C ILE A 15 -8.06 -8.14 11.39
N ILE A 16 -7.78 -8.55 10.16
CA ILE A 16 -8.13 -9.86 9.65
C ILE A 16 -6.85 -10.59 9.34
N GLN A 17 -6.74 -11.77 9.93
CA GLN A 17 -5.69 -12.71 9.61
C GLN A 17 -6.34 -13.93 8.97
N GLU A 18 -6.12 -14.07 7.67
CA GLU A 18 -6.62 -15.20 6.92
C GLU A 18 -5.49 -16.22 6.75
N THR A 19 -5.78 -17.46 7.13
CA THR A 19 -4.81 -18.56 7.14
C THR A 19 -5.01 -19.51 5.97
N THR A 20 -6.00 -19.22 5.13
CA THR A 20 -6.32 -19.94 3.90
C THR A 20 -6.08 -19.05 2.68
N ARG A 21 -6.20 -19.65 1.49
CA ARG A 21 -6.02 -18.91 0.24
C ARG A 21 -7.22 -18.02 -0.02
N VAL A 22 -6.97 -16.71 -0.13
CA VAL A 22 -8.00 -15.73 -0.56
C VAL A 22 -7.88 -15.49 -2.04
N ALA A 23 -8.89 -15.88 -2.81
CA ALA A 23 -8.99 -15.45 -4.21
C ALA A 23 -9.34 -13.96 -4.25
N PRO A 24 -8.82 -13.18 -5.23
CA PRO A 24 -9.10 -11.74 -5.33
C PRO A 24 -10.58 -11.37 -5.34
N LEU A 25 -11.43 -12.22 -5.94
CA LEU A 25 -12.89 -12.03 -5.93
C LEU A 25 -13.48 -12.05 -4.51
N PHE A 26 -13.05 -13.01 -3.68
CA PHE A 26 -13.54 -13.08 -2.30
C PHE A 26 -13.06 -11.91 -1.47
N LEU A 27 -11.84 -11.42 -1.71
CA LEU A 27 -11.35 -10.19 -1.09
C LEU A 27 -12.25 -9.00 -1.45
N GLU A 28 -12.58 -8.84 -2.73
CA GLU A 28 -13.42 -7.74 -3.22
C GLU A 28 -14.85 -7.81 -2.63
N GLU A 29 -15.49 -8.99 -2.64
CA GLU A 29 -16.80 -9.24 -2.03
C GLU A 29 -16.78 -8.97 -0.51
N PHE A 30 -15.71 -9.41 0.16
CA PHE A 30 -15.51 -9.14 1.58
C PHE A 30 -15.42 -7.64 1.84
N LEU A 31 -14.61 -6.91 1.07
CA LEU A 31 -14.46 -5.46 1.22
C LEU A 31 -15.77 -4.73 0.94
N HIS A 32 -16.55 -5.15 -0.06
CA HIS A 32 -17.89 -4.61 -0.30
C HIS A 32 -18.82 -4.75 0.91
N SER A 33 -18.81 -5.92 1.54
CA SER A 33 -19.60 -6.18 2.74
C SER A 33 -19.10 -5.38 3.94
N LEU A 34 -17.77 -5.29 4.09
CA LEU A 34 -17.11 -4.55 5.17
C LEU A 34 -17.46 -3.07 5.14
N VAL A 35 -17.34 -2.41 3.98
CA VAL A 35 -17.58 -0.96 3.89
C VAL A 35 -19.06 -0.59 4.11
N ALA A 36 -19.97 -1.51 3.79
CA ALA A 36 -21.39 -1.34 4.09
C ALA A 36 -21.69 -1.47 5.60
N ALA A 37 -21.00 -2.38 6.29
CA ALA A 37 -21.25 -2.67 7.70
C ALA A 37 -20.46 -1.78 8.68
N CYS A 38 -19.25 -1.36 8.30
CA CYS A 38 -18.32 -0.58 9.13
C CYS A 38 -17.88 0.72 8.44
N PRO A 39 -18.80 1.68 8.20
CA PRO A 39 -18.46 2.91 7.49
C PRO A 39 -17.52 3.85 8.26
N LYS A 40 -17.34 3.62 9.57
CA LYS A 40 -16.48 4.41 10.47
C LYS A 40 -15.08 3.80 10.66
N LEU A 41 -14.68 2.86 9.80
CA LEU A 41 -13.40 2.19 9.94
C LEU A 41 -12.25 3.18 9.67
N GLU A 42 -11.36 3.32 10.64
CA GLU A 42 -10.18 4.20 10.60
C GLU A 42 -8.89 3.40 10.40
N TYR A 43 -8.90 2.12 10.80
CA TYR A 43 -7.78 1.21 10.70
C TYR A 43 -8.23 -0.15 10.15
N LEU A 44 -7.58 -0.58 9.08
CA LEU A 44 -7.76 -1.89 8.47
C LEU A 44 -6.41 -2.57 8.21
N SER A 45 -6.25 -3.78 8.72
CA SER A 45 -5.13 -4.65 8.40
C SER A 45 -5.61 -5.99 7.84
N LEU A 46 -5.20 -6.31 6.62
CA LEU A 46 -5.48 -7.56 5.93
C LEU A 46 -4.20 -8.40 5.84
N GLN A 47 -4.09 -9.41 6.68
CA GLN A 47 -2.96 -10.32 6.73
C GLN A 47 -3.31 -11.60 5.98
N LEU A 48 -3.03 -11.62 4.67
CA LEU A 48 -3.42 -12.67 3.73
C LEU A 48 -2.26 -13.61 3.38
N ARG A 49 -1.27 -13.74 4.26
CA ARG A 49 -0.10 -14.61 4.06
C ARG A 49 -0.28 -15.91 4.83
N LEU A 50 -0.01 -17.02 4.15
CA LEU A 50 0.10 -18.33 4.78
C LEU A 50 1.36 -18.39 5.67
N PRO A 51 1.41 -19.27 6.68
CA PRO A 51 2.65 -19.54 7.39
C PRO A 51 3.73 -20.05 6.43
N ARG A 52 4.99 -19.66 6.65
CA ARG A 52 6.15 -20.00 5.81
C ARG A 52 6.25 -21.48 5.43
N SER A 53 5.85 -22.37 6.32
CA SER A 53 5.85 -23.82 6.11
C SER A 53 4.95 -24.30 4.96
N PHE A 54 3.99 -23.48 4.50
CA PHE A 54 3.04 -23.83 3.45
C PHE A 54 3.28 -23.08 2.13
N GLU A 55 4.28 -22.19 2.05
CA GLU A 55 4.49 -21.31 0.88
C GLU A 55 4.92 -22.06 -0.39
N HIS A 56 5.62 -23.20 -0.25
CA HIS A 56 6.15 -24.01 -1.36
C HIS A 56 5.15 -24.96 -1.99
N LEU A 57 3.99 -25.15 -1.37
CA LEU A 57 2.99 -26.14 -1.80
C LEU A 57 2.04 -25.60 -2.88
N ASP A 58 2.14 -24.30 -3.20
CA ASP A 58 1.12 -23.61 -3.97
C ASP A 58 1.59 -23.23 -5.38
N PRO A 59 0.77 -23.48 -6.43
CA PRO A 59 0.95 -22.78 -7.71
C PRO A 59 0.87 -21.25 -7.51
N GLU A 60 1.38 -20.46 -8.45
CA GLU A 60 1.31 -18.99 -8.46
C GLU A 60 -0.10 -18.49 -8.06
N PRO A 61 -0.28 -17.85 -6.88
CA PRO A 61 -1.57 -17.30 -6.51
C PRO A 61 -1.92 -16.15 -7.44
N THR A 62 -3.21 -15.98 -7.73
CA THR A 62 -3.68 -14.85 -8.52
C THR A 62 -3.32 -13.54 -7.82
N PRO A 63 -2.63 -12.61 -8.47
CA PRO A 63 -2.21 -11.37 -7.84
C PRO A 63 -3.43 -10.51 -7.50
N ILE A 64 -3.32 -9.80 -6.38
CA ILE A 64 -4.28 -8.75 -6.00
C ILE A 64 -3.97 -7.50 -6.83
N THR A 65 -5.00 -6.93 -7.44
CA THR A 65 -4.92 -5.69 -8.24
C THR A 65 -5.53 -4.52 -7.49
N LEU A 66 -5.35 -3.29 -7.99
CA LEU A 66 -6.05 -2.13 -7.44
C LEU A 66 -7.58 -2.28 -7.51
N ALA A 67 -8.10 -2.91 -8.56
CA ALA A 67 -9.54 -3.10 -8.75
C ALA A 67 -10.18 -3.80 -7.54
N ASN A 68 -9.48 -4.79 -6.96
CA ASN A 68 -9.97 -5.52 -5.78
C ASN A 68 -10.00 -4.66 -4.52
N LEU A 69 -9.24 -3.57 -4.46
CA LEU A 69 -9.14 -2.66 -3.32
C LEU A 69 -10.05 -1.43 -3.43
N ARG A 70 -10.58 -1.12 -4.61
CA ARG A 70 -11.49 0.02 -4.85
C ARG A 70 -12.69 0.13 -3.90
N PRO A 71 -13.28 -0.97 -3.38
CA PRO A 71 -14.37 -0.82 -2.41
C PRO A 71 -13.98 0.02 -1.17
N LEU A 72 -12.69 0.02 -0.79
CA LEU A 72 -12.16 0.80 0.33
C LEU A 72 -12.34 2.30 0.17
N TYR A 73 -12.48 2.82 -1.06
CA TYR A 73 -12.67 4.26 -1.31
C TYR A 73 -13.95 4.81 -0.67
N LYS A 74 -14.88 3.93 -0.26
CA LYS A 74 -16.08 4.32 0.48
C LYS A 74 -15.81 4.58 1.98
N LEU A 75 -14.66 4.18 2.50
CA LEU A 75 -14.23 4.44 3.87
C LEU A 75 -13.53 5.79 3.94
N CYS A 76 -14.31 6.87 3.85
CA CYS A 76 -13.76 8.23 3.84
C CYS A 76 -12.94 8.58 5.10
N GLY A 77 -13.09 7.83 6.19
CA GLY A 77 -12.34 8.00 7.44
C GLY A 77 -11.13 7.07 7.59
N LEU A 78 -10.81 6.23 6.61
CA LEU A 78 -9.69 5.29 6.73
C LEU A 78 -8.35 6.03 6.74
N ARG A 79 -7.60 5.88 7.84
CA ARG A 79 -6.31 6.55 8.06
C ARG A 79 -5.15 5.58 8.00
N ASN A 80 -5.40 4.31 8.32
CA ASN A 80 -4.36 3.29 8.40
C ASN A 80 -4.78 2.07 7.61
N PHE A 81 -4.03 1.73 6.56
CA PHE A 81 -4.29 0.56 5.73
C PHE A 81 -3.04 -0.29 5.54
N PHE A 82 -3.17 -1.57 5.87
CA PHE A 82 -2.13 -2.57 5.70
C PHE A 82 -2.70 -3.76 4.95
N ILE A 83 -1.98 -4.21 3.93
CA ILE A 83 -2.22 -5.49 3.29
C ILE A 83 -0.90 -6.24 3.13
N SER A 84 -0.90 -7.52 3.48
CA SER A 84 0.21 -8.42 3.20
C SER A 84 -0.30 -9.62 2.43
N HIS A 85 0.44 -10.05 1.41
CA HIS A 85 0.06 -11.10 0.47
C HIS A 85 1.30 -11.89 0.02
N LEU A 86 1.11 -13.11 -0.48
CA LEU A 86 2.22 -14.00 -0.84
C LEU A 86 3.05 -13.45 -2.01
N CYS A 87 2.37 -12.97 -3.06
CA CYS A 87 2.98 -12.34 -4.24
C CYS A 87 2.85 -10.82 -4.21
N PRO A 88 3.71 -10.08 -4.94
CA PRO A 88 3.57 -8.65 -5.14
C PRO A 88 2.17 -8.30 -5.65
N LEU A 89 1.69 -7.11 -5.29
CA LEU A 89 0.45 -6.60 -5.85
C LEU A 89 0.68 -6.27 -7.33
N ALA A 90 -0.30 -6.60 -8.18
CA ALA A 90 -0.29 -6.22 -9.59
C ALA A 90 -0.86 -4.81 -9.73
N VAL A 91 -0.02 -3.82 -9.45
CA VAL A 91 -0.36 -2.39 -9.43
C VAL A 91 0.77 -1.56 -10.05
N THR A 92 0.39 -0.48 -10.72
CA THR A 92 1.27 0.46 -11.43
C THR A 92 1.35 1.82 -10.72
N ASP A 93 2.18 2.74 -11.21
CA ASP A 93 2.20 4.13 -10.71
C ASP A 93 0.85 4.85 -10.96
N ASP A 94 0.19 4.62 -12.09
CA ASP A 94 -1.14 5.18 -12.39
C ASP A 94 -2.20 4.67 -11.40
N ASP A 95 -2.11 3.38 -11.02
CA ASP A 95 -2.94 2.81 -9.97
C ASP A 95 -2.67 3.49 -8.61
N MET A 96 -1.41 3.81 -8.30
CA MET A 96 -1.07 4.56 -7.08
C MET A 96 -1.60 5.98 -7.11
N GLU A 97 -1.68 6.63 -8.29
CA GLU A 97 -2.35 7.92 -8.42
C GLU A 97 -3.84 7.83 -8.12
N GLU A 98 -4.52 6.84 -8.71
CA GLU A 98 -5.92 6.60 -8.43
C GLU A 98 -6.14 6.34 -6.93
N PHE A 99 -5.32 5.50 -6.32
CA PHE A 99 -5.41 5.18 -4.89
C PHE A 99 -5.23 6.43 -4.02
N ALA A 100 -4.15 7.20 -4.25
CA ALA A 100 -3.84 8.40 -3.49
C ALA A 100 -4.95 9.44 -3.57
N ARG A 101 -5.52 9.64 -4.77
CA ARG A 101 -6.63 10.59 -4.99
C ARG A 101 -7.89 10.22 -4.23
N ASN A 102 -8.17 8.92 -4.08
CA ASN A 102 -9.37 8.44 -3.39
C ASN A 102 -9.17 8.24 -1.88
N MET A 103 -7.92 8.30 -1.38
CA MET A 103 -7.58 8.09 0.03
C MET A 103 -6.81 9.29 0.61
N PRO A 104 -7.35 10.52 0.57
CA PRO A 104 -6.59 11.72 0.95
C PRO A 104 -6.25 11.83 2.44
N LEU A 105 -6.97 11.11 3.31
CA LEU A 105 -6.77 11.11 4.76
C LEU A 105 -5.86 9.99 5.27
N ILE A 106 -5.24 9.22 4.36
CA ILE A 106 -4.35 8.14 4.75
C ILE A 106 -3.10 8.70 5.43
N GLU A 107 -2.76 8.14 6.59
CA GLU A 107 -1.59 8.47 7.39
C GLU A 107 -0.51 7.38 7.31
N THR A 108 -0.96 6.13 7.35
CA THR A 108 -0.08 4.96 7.23
C THR A 108 -0.60 4.05 6.14
N LEU A 109 0.26 3.75 5.17
CA LEU A 109 -0.04 2.86 4.06
C LEU A 109 1.05 1.79 3.93
N SER A 110 0.64 0.52 3.93
CA SER A 110 1.53 -0.61 3.68
C SER A 110 0.92 -1.54 2.64
N LEU A 111 1.45 -1.51 1.41
CA LEU A 111 0.95 -2.30 0.29
C LEU A 111 1.92 -3.45 -0.02
N ASN A 112 1.88 -4.48 0.83
CA ASN A 112 2.66 -5.70 0.69
C ASN A 112 4.15 -5.47 0.40
N ASN A 113 4.83 -4.69 1.25
CA ASN A 113 6.23 -4.31 1.08
C ASN A 113 7.23 -5.48 1.17
N GLU A 114 6.81 -6.61 1.75
CA GLU A 114 7.63 -7.81 1.95
C GLU A 114 6.89 -9.06 1.43
N PRO A 115 6.69 -9.16 0.09
CA PRO A 115 6.10 -10.34 -0.49
C PRO A 115 7.04 -11.54 -0.29
N ALA A 116 6.48 -12.74 -0.06
CA ALA A 116 7.29 -13.95 0.11
C ALA A 116 7.86 -14.44 -1.22
N ARG A 117 7.08 -14.28 -2.29
CA ARG A 117 7.51 -14.54 -3.67
C ARG A 117 7.94 -13.24 -4.31
N ILE A 118 9.15 -13.20 -4.85
CA ILE A 118 9.70 -12.00 -5.47
C ILE A 118 9.51 -12.08 -6.98
N SER A 119 8.86 -11.05 -7.54
CA SER A 119 8.82 -10.77 -8.96
C SER A 119 9.02 -9.27 -9.16
N THR A 120 9.33 -8.82 -10.39
CA THR A 120 9.57 -7.40 -10.66
C THR A 120 8.30 -6.58 -10.40
N PRO A 121 8.31 -5.63 -9.44
CA PRO A 121 7.19 -4.74 -9.23
C PRO A 121 7.07 -3.73 -10.37
N GLN A 122 5.84 -3.23 -10.62
CA GLN A 122 5.57 -2.21 -11.63
C GLN A 122 5.51 -0.79 -11.07
N ILE A 123 5.42 -0.66 -9.74
CA ILE A 123 5.53 0.62 -9.04
C ILE A 123 6.99 1.09 -9.09
N THR A 124 7.20 2.37 -9.32
CA THR A 124 8.52 3.02 -9.23
C THR A 124 8.53 4.07 -8.13
N LEU A 125 9.69 4.69 -7.87
CA LEU A 125 9.76 5.85 -6.97
C LEU A 125 8.96 7.07 -7.48
N GLY A 126 8.53 7.07 -8.75
CA GLY A 126 7.60 8.06 -9.31
C GLY A 126 6.28 8.15 -8.56
N CYS A 127 5.82 7.05 -7.94
CA CYS A 127 4.54 7.02 -7.24
C CYS A 127 4.48 8.01 -6.06
N LEU A 128 5.63 8.37 -5.47
CA LEU A 128 5.73 9.30 -4.35
C LEU A 128 5.11 10.66 -4.67
N LEU A 129 5.20 11.09 -5.94
CA LEU A 129 4.62 12.36 -6.40
C LEU A 129 3.09 12.36 -6.30
N HIS A 130 2.45 11.21 -6.53
CA HIS A 130 1.00 11.10 -6.42
C HIS A 130 0.54 11.23 -4.97
N PHE A 131 1.24 10.58 -4.04
CA PHE A 131 0.98 10.73 -2.61
C PHE A 131 1.27 12.15 -2.12
N ALA A 132 2.36 12.78 -2.60
CA ALA A 132 2.68 14.18 -2.29
C ALA A 132 1.56 15.14 -2.74
N ARG A 133 0.85 14.82 -3.83
CA ARG A 133 -0.25 15.66 -4.33
C ARG A 133 -1.54 15.47 -3.54
N HIS A 134 -1.84 14.26 -3.09
CA HIS A 134 -3.19 13.91 -2.63
C HIS A 134 -3.29 13.58 -1.13
N CYS A 135 -2.22 13.08 -0.51
CA CYS A 135 -2.24 12.55 0.85
C CYS A 135 -1.42 13.45 1.80
N ARG A 136 -2.07 14.46 2.37
CA ARG A 136 -1.41 15.49 3.20
C ARG A 136 -1.06 15.06 4.61
N GLU A 137 -1.63 13.94 5.05
CA GLU A 137 -1.42 13.39 6.39
C GLU A 137 -0.51 12.15 6.36
N LEU A 138 -0.03 11.74 5.17
CA LEU A 138 0.76 10.52 5.00
C LEU A 138 2.14 10.67 5.66
N SER A 139 2.34 9.94 6.76
CA SER A 139 3.58 9.93 7.53
C SER A 139 4.41 8.67 7.26
N LEU A 140 3.76 7.54 6.98
CA LEU A 140 4.43 6.26 6.78
C LEU A 140 3.94 5.57 5.50
N LEU A 141 4.88 5.31 4.58
CA LEU A 141 4.62 4.60 3.34
C LEU A 141 5.53 3.37 3.23
N ARG A 142 4.93 2.19 3.08
CA ARG A 142 5.64 0.93 2.87
C ARG A 142 5.21 0.28 1.57
N LEU A 143 6.14 0.15 0.62
CA LEU A 143 5.90 -0.38 -0.72
C LEU A 143 6.97 -1.39 -1.11
N PHE A 144 6.60 -2.30 -2.00
CA PHE A 144 7.54 -3.10 -2.78
C PHE A 144 7.54 -2.52 -4.20
N LEU A 145 8.66 -1.91 -4.61
CA LEU A 145 8.80 -1.09 -5.81
C LEU A 145 10.09 -1.39 -6.57
N ASP A 146 10.15 -0.96 -7.83
CA ASP A 146 11.36 -1.04 -8.65
C ASP A 146 12.18 0.22 -8.39
N ALA A 147 13.21 0.11 -7.56
CA ALA A 147 14.09 1.22 -7.25
C ALA A 147 15.18 1.43 -8.32
N ARG A 148 15.28 0.55 -9.33
CA ARG A 148 16.35 0.59 -10.34
C ARG A 148 16.08 1.59 -11.45
N THR A 149 14.80 1.91 -11.66
CA THR A 149 14.33 2.87 -12.69
C THR A 149 14.30 4.31 -12.18
N CYS A 150 14.79 4.55 -10.96
CA CYS A 150 14.74 5.83 -10.31
C CYS A 150 15.83 6.79 -10.83
N HIS A 151 15.41 7.79 -11.60
CA HIS A 151 16.22 8.98 -11.83
C HIS A 151 15.97 9.99 -10.71
N PHE A 152 16.69 9.87 -9.59
CA PHE A 152 16.53 10.74 -8.41
C PHE A 152 16.54 12.23 -8.73
N GLU A 153 17.37 12.66 -9.69
CA GLU A 153 17.41 14.06 -10.14
C GLU A 153 16.07 14.49 -10.76
N ALA A 154 15.49 13.67 -11.64
CA ALA A 154 14.19 13.96 -12.25
C ALA A 154 13.04 13.92 -11.23
N LEU A 155 13.13 13.06 -10.21
CA LEU A 155 12.16 13.08 -9.11
C LEU A 155 12.30 14.32 -8.25
N ARG A 156 13.53 14.75 -7.96
CA ARG A 156 13.82 15.96 -7.19
C ARG A 156 13.32 17.19 -7.93
N GLU A 157 13.64 17.35 -9.21
CA GLU A 157 13.14 18.46 -10.04
C GLU A 157 11.60 18.53 -10.04
N ARG A 158 10.93 17.37 -10.03
CA ARG A 158 9.46 17.31 -9.96
C ARG A 158 8.92 17.63 -8.57
N LEU A 159 9.60 17.24 -7.50
CA LEU A 159 9.25 17.60 -6.13
C LEU A 159 9.49 19.09 -5.85
N ASP A 160 10.49 19.69 -6.49
CA ASP A 160 10.82 21.11 -6.39
C ASP A 160 9.87 22.00 -7.24
N ASP A 161 8.99 21.39 -8.06
CA ASP A 161 7.90 22.10 -8.72
C ASP A 161 6.97 22.68 -7.65
N ALA A 162 6.84 24.01 -7.59
CA ALA A 162 6.04 24.72 -6.60
C ALA A 162 4.55 24.30 -6.55
N SER A 163 4.06 23.55 -7.56
CA SER A 163 2.72 22.96 -7.57
C SER A 163 2.60 21.65 -6.77
N ILE A 164 3.72 21.00 -6.43
CA ILE A 164 3.77 19.80 -5.59
C ILE A 164 4.20 20.23 -4.19
N PRO A 165 3.31 20.17 -3.19
CA PRO A 165 3.73 20.51 -1.85
C PRO A 165 4.57 19.37 -1.26
N GLU A 166 5.35 19.71 -0.24
CA GLU A 166 6.24 18.78 0.43
C GLU A 166 5.50 17.49 0.82
N LEU A 167 6.15 16.37 0.53
CA LEU A 167 5.66 15.06 0.90
C LEU A 167 5.84 14.88 2.41
N PRO A 168 4.76 14.77 3.20
CA PRO A 168 4.83 14.81 4.67
C PRO A 168 5.31 13.48 5.29
N ILE A 169 5.94 12.62 4.49
CA ILE A 169 6.38 11.29 4.91
C ILE A 169 7.61 11.43 5.82
N SER A 170 7.51 10.89 7.03
CA SER A 170 8.66 10.70 7.93
C SER A 170 9.40 9.40 7.62
N ASP A 171 8.67 8.38 7.16
CA ASP A 171 9.19 7.03 7.01
C ASP A 171 8.80 6.41 5.65
N LEU A 172 9.80 6.17 4.81
CA LEU A 172 9.66 5.40 3.57
C LEU A 172 10.35 4.04 3.73
N VAL A 173 9.56 2.96 3.64
CA VAL A 173 10.07 1.58 3.71
C VAL A 173 9.88 0.91 2.36
N VAL A 174 11.00 0.58 1.70
CA VAL A 174 11.00 -0.11 0.40
C VAL A 174 11.01 -1.64 0.53
N GLY A 175 10.99 -2.19 1.75
CA GLY A 175 10.86 -3.64 2.00
C GLY A 175 11.88 -4.49 1.22
N TYR A 176 11.41 -5.48 0.47
CA TYR A 176 12.27 -6.37 -0.33
C TYR A 176 12.60 -5.86 -1.75
N SER A 177 12.38 -4.58 -2.01
CA SER A 177 12.68 -3.97 -3.32
C SER A 177 14.14 -4.18 -3.74
N GLU A 178 14.37 -4.41 -5.03
CA GLU A 178 15.72 -4.53 -5.56
C GLU A 178 16.42 -3.17 -5.60
N ILE A 179 17.57 -3.06 -4.94
CA ILE A 179 18.44 -1.88 -4.97
C ILE A 179 19.68 -2.23 -5.80
N SER A 180 19.79 -1.68 -7.01
CA SER A 180 20.96 -1.88 -7.89
C SER A 180 21.81 -0.63 -8.08
N ASP A 181 21.32 0.55 -7.70
CA ASP A 181 22.06 1.80 -7.69
C ASP A 181 22.35 2.21 -6.24
N PRO A 182 23.62 2.28 -5.80
CA PRO A 182 23.97 2.75 -4.46
C PRO A 182 23.68 4.23 -4.22
N GLY A 183 23.16 4.95 -5.22
CA GLY A 183 22.59 6.30 -5.09
C GLY A 183 23.50 7.20 -4.30
N ARG A 184 24.67 7.58 -4.87
CA ARG A 184 25.76 8.38 -4.26
C ARG A 184 25.37 9.05 -2.92
N LEU A 185 25.43 8.29 -1.82
CA LEU A 185 25.54 8.83 -0.48
C LEU A 185 26.99 9.30 -0.29
N HIS A 186 27.45 10.22 -1.16
CA HIS A 186 28.70 10.91 -0.90
C HIS A 186 28.40 11.97 0.15
N ASN A 187 28.81 11.66 1.39
CA ASN A 187 29.08 12.68 2.38
C ASN A 187 29.91 13.77 1.72
N SER A 188 29.34 14.96 1.56
CA SER A 188 30.12 16.17 1.43
C SER A 188 30.85 16.36 2.76
N SER A 189 32.00 15.71 2.89
CA SER A 189 32.98 16.03 3.92
C SER A 189 33.39 17.47 3.72
N GLY A 190 32.79 18.36 4.52
CA GLY A 190 33.26 19.71 4.72
C GLY A 190 34.74 19.67 5.07
N SER A 191 35.55 20.29 4.24
CA SER A 191 36.95 20.56 4.57
C SER A 191 36.97 21.73 5.54
N CYS A 192 37.69 21.55 6.65
CA CYS A 192 38.09 22.59 7.58
C CYS A 192 38.91 23.69 6.90
#